data_AF-A0A974ACR2-F1
#
_entry.id   AF-A0A974ACR2-F1
#
_cell.length_a   1.000
_cell.length_b   1.000
_cell.length_c   1.000
_cell.angle_alpha   90.00
_cell.angle_beta   90.00
_cell.angle_gamma   90.00
#
_symmetry.space_group_name_H-M   'P 1'
#
loop_
_entity.id
_entity.type
_entity.pdbx_description
1 polymer ?
#
loop_
_entity_poly.entity_id
_entity_poly.type
_entity_poly.pdbx_seq_one_letter_code
_entity_poly.pdbx_strand_id
1 'polypeptide(L)'
;MMTLCLKPLMIVSLTVVFAAAAHAEDADVGKVEFQASCASCHGVDGKGRGPVAEQLKVPPADLTALAKNNNGVFPITAVYEAIDGRRTISAHGTHEMPIWGERYNPVKSLPHIVDPAYDALDPSRDLREVVVRTRILAVIDYLNRIQQK
;
A
#
# COMPACT_ATOMS: atom_id res chain seq x y z
N MET A 1 67.31 -0.62 -41.77
CA MET A 1 67.73 0.27 -40.65
C MET A 1 66.48 0.79 -39.96
N MET A 2 66.52 0.81 -38.62
CA MET A 2 65.58 1.38 -37.64
C MET A 2 64.23 0.69 -37.34
N THR A 3 64.26 0.01 -36.19
CA THR A 3 63.24 -0.17 -35.15
C THR A 3 62.51 1.13 -34.75
N LEU A 4 61.22 1.03 -34.34
CA LEU A 4 60.76 1.32 -32.96
C LEU A 4 59.24 1.09 -32.74
N CYS A 5 58.93 0.41 -31.62
CA CYS A 5 57.91 0.70 -30.59
C CYS A 5 56.52 1.25 -30.98
N LEU A 6 55.43 0.59 -30.57
CA LEU A 6 54.81 0.65 -29.22
C LEU A 6 53.35 0.10 -29.30
N LYS A 7 52.96 -0.84 -28.43
CA LYS A 7 51.57 -1.33 -28.29
C LYS A 7 50.69 -0.27 -27.60
N PRO A 8 49.39 -0.23 -27.91
CA PRO A 8 48.40 -0.29 -26.81
C PRO A 8 47.25 -1.22 -27.21
N LEU A 9 47.01 -2.37 -26.59
CA LEU A 9 46.34 -2.47 -25.27
C LEU A 9 45.26 -1.40 -25.05
N MET A 10 44.33 -1.22 -26.00
CA MET A 10 43.22 -0.27 -25.83
C MET A 10 41.95 -0.64 -26.60
N ILE A 11 41.59 -1.93 -26.64
CA ILE A 11 40.32 -2.35 -27.28
C ILE A 11 39.36 -3.05 -26.28
N VAL A 12 39.77 -3.33 -25.04
CA VAL A 12 38.95 -4.12 -24.09
C VAL A 12 38.32 -3.27 -22.99
N SER A 13 37.75 -2.09 -23.29
CA SER A 13 37.18 -1.26 -22.21
C SER A 13 35.83 -0.59 -22.51
N LEU A 14 35.18 -0.83 -23.66
CA LEU A 14 33.93 -0.12 -23.99
C LEU A 14 32.63 -0.93 -23.89
N THR A 15 32.64 -2.16 -23.38
CA THR A 15 31.40 -2.97 -23.30
C THR A 15 30.76 -3.09 -21.91
N VAL A 16 31.32 -2.48 -20.86
CA VAL A 16 30.83 -2.70 -19.47
C VAL A 16 29.89 -1.61 -18.95
N VAL A 17 29.57 -0.56 -19.71
CA VAL A 17 28.87 0.63 -19.14
C VAL A 17 27.33 0.56 -19.23
N PHE A 18 26.73 -0.39 -19.97
CA PHE A 18 25.27 -0.35 -20.22
C PHE A 18 24.37 -1.09 -19.21
N ALA A 19 24.92 -1.72 -18.16
CA ALA A 19 24.11 -2.53 -17.24
C ALA A 19 23.60 -1.79 -15.98
N ALA A 20 23.94 -0.51 -15.78
CA ALA A 20 23.68 0.18 -14.50
C ALA A 20 22.37 0.97 -14.42
N ALA A 21 21.55 1.01 -15.48
CA ALA A 21 20.35 1.85 -15.54
C ALA A 21 19.05 1.03 -15.59
N ALA A 22 18.75 0.23 -14.56
CA ALA A 22 17.42 -0.40 -14.44
C ALA A 22 17.01 -0.84 -13.03
N HIS A 23 17.68 -0.38 -11.96
CA HIS A 23 17.19 -0.61 -10.60
C HIS A 23 16.61 0.70 -10.04
N ALA A 24 15.48 1.14 -10.60
CA ALA A 24 14.54 1.86 -9.77
C ALA A 24 14.00 0.80 -8.79
N GLU A 25 14.36 0.87 -7.50
CA GLU A 25 13.52 0.23 -6.48
C GLU A 25 12.14 0.87 -6.66
N ASP A 26 11.22 0.12 -7.23
CA ASP A 26 9.82 0.54 -7.29
C ASP A 26 9.41 0.74 -5.84
N ALA A 27 9.16 1.99 -5.44
CA ALA A 27 8.81 2.30 -4.07
C ALA A 27 7.58 1.45 -3.72
N ASP A 28 7.65 0.64 -2.66
CA ASP A 28 6.53 -0.23 -2.28
C ASP A 28 5.34 0.65 -1.84
N VAL A 29 4.49 1.00 -2.81
CA VAL A 29 3.34 1.89 -2.63
C VAL A 29 2.40 1.33 -1.57
N GLY A 30 2.21 0.01 -1.54
CA GLY A 30 1.36 -0.66 -0.56
C GLY A 30 1.91 -0.52 0.86
N LYS A 31 3.23 -0.67 1.04
CA LYS A 31 3.90 -0.45 2.34
C LYS A 31 3.81 1.00 2.79
N VAL A 32 4.06 1.95 1.89
CA VAL A 32 3.98 3.39 2.20
C VAL A 32 2.56 3.76 2.63
N GLU A 33 1.55 3.28 1.88
CA GLU A 33 0.15 3.54 2.19
C GLU A 33 -0.27 2.88 3.51
N PHE A 34 0.18 1.65 3.76
CA PHE A 34 -0.02 0.97 5.03
C PHE A 34 0.58 1.75 6.21
N GLN A 35 1.81 2.27 6.06
CA GLN A 35 2.47 3.05 7.10
C GLN A 35 1.75 4.38 7.36
N ALA A 36 1.23 5.03 6.32
CA ALA A 36 0.53 6.30 6.43
C ALA A 36 -0.89 6.16 7.05
N SER A 37 -1.55 5.03 6.83
CA SER A 37 -2.97 4.87 7.15
C SER A 37 -3.24 3.81 8.21
N CYS A 38 -2.52 2.69 8.22
CA CYS A 38 -2.84 1.53 9.05
C CYS A 38 -1.92 1.38 10.28
N ALA A 39 -0.66 1.82 10.19
CA ALA A 39 0.37 1.52 11.19
C ALA A 39 0.16 2.21 12.55
N SER A 40 -0.61 3.30 12.62
CA SER A 40 -0.95 3.94 13.91
C SER A 40 -1.70 2.96 14.84
N CYS A 41 -2.56 2.11 14.28
CA CYS A 41 -3.33 1.11 15.02
C CYS A 41 -2.66 -0.27 14.95
N HIS A 42 -2.29 -0.73 13.76
CA HIS A 42 -1.77 -2.09 13.57
C HIS A 42 -0.26 -2.23 13.77
N GLY A 43 0.46 -1.13 14.00
CA GLY A 43 1.92 -1.12 14.10
C GLY A 43 2.58 -1.13 12.73
N VAL A 44 3.84 -0.67 12.67
CA VAL A 44 4.64 -0.67 11.43
C VAL A 44 4.93 -2.07 10.91
N ASP A 45 4.86 -3.07 11.79
CA ASP A 45 5.01 -4.49 11.50
C ASP A 45 3.69 -5.22 11.22
N GLY A 46 2.55 -4.51 11.31
CA GLY A 46 1.21 -5.08 11.11
C GLY A 46 0.71 -6.01 12.21
N LYS A 47 1.41 -6.11 13.35
CA LYS A 47 1.11 -7.09 14.41
C LYS A 47 0.06 -6.65 15.43
N GLY A 48 -0.65 -5.57 15.17
CA GLY A 48 -1.70 -5.05 16.07
C GLY A 48 -1.17 -4.19 17.22
N ARG A 49 0.11 -3.81 17.20
CA ARG A 49 0.79 -3.08 18.29
C ARG A 49 1.16 -1.66 17.89
N GLY A 50 0.22 -0.95 17.29
CA GLY A 50 0.41 0.45 16.92
C GLY A 50 0.42 1.38 18.13
N PRO A 51 0.98 2.61 18.00
CA PRO A 51 1.04 3.59 19.08
C PRO A 51 -0.30 3.91 19.75
N VAL A 52 -1.43 3.74 19.03
CA VAL A 52 -2.76 3.97 19.58
C VAL A 52 -3.52 2.69 19.97
N ALA A 53 -2.88 1.52 19.90
CA ALA A 53 -3.54 0.23 20.10
C ALA A 53 -4.11 0.06 21.52
N GLU A 54 -3.39 0.54 22.54
CA GLU A 54 -3.77 0.40 23.96
C GLU A 54 -4.96 1.27 24.36
N GLN A 55 -5.26 2.31 23.57
CA GLN A 55 -6.37 3.23 23.81
C GLN A 55 -7.69 2.73 23.19
N LEU A 56 -7.64 1.64 22.40
CA LEU A 56 -8.81 1.07 21.73
C LEU A 56 -9.52 0.06 22.65
N LYS A 57 -10.85 0.05 22.59
CA LYS A 57 -11.67 -0.92 23.35
C LYS A 57 -11.42 -2.36 22.92
N VAL A 58 -11.16 -2.58 21.63
CA VAL A 58 -10.78 -3.87 21.07
C VAL A 58 -9.38 -3.71 20.47
N PRO A 59 -8.44 -4.59 20.84
CA PRO A 59 -7.11 -4.60 20.25
C PRO A 59 -7.16 -4.76 18.73
N PRO A 60 -6.37 -4.00 17.97
CA PRO A 60 -6.21 -4.22 16.53
C PRO A 60 -5.71 -5.65 16.23
N ALA A 61 -6.24 -6.25 15.17
CA ALA A 61 -5.82 -7.58 14.74
C ALA A 61 -4.34 -7.61 14.30
N ASP A 62 -3.69 -8.77 14.50
CA ASP A 62 -2.44 -9.10 13.82
C ASP A 62 -2.74 -9.39 12.34
N LEU A 63 -2.45 -8.40 11.49
CA LEU A 63 -2.69 -8.48 10.05
C LEU A 63 -1.72 -9.42 9.35
N THR A 64 -0.63 -9.85 10.00
CA THR A 64 0.33 -10.81 9.45
C THR A 64 -0.15 -12.27 9.59
N ALA A 65 -1.21 -12.51 10.37
CA ALA A 65 -1.76 -13.83 10.62
C ALA A 65 -3.07 -14.13 9.85
N LEU A 66 -3.51 -13.24 8.95
CA LEU A 66 -4.79 -13.36 8.25
C LEU A 66 -4.91 -14.65 7.42
N ALA A 67 -3.86 -15.01 6.66
CA ALA A 67 -3.85 -16.25 5.88
C ALA A 67 -3.88 -17.48 6.79
N LYS A 68 -3.06 -17.49 7.85
CA LYS A 68 -3.05 -18.58 8.84
C LYS A 68 -4.43 -18.77 9.49
N ASN A 69 -5.11 -17.68 9.81
CA ASN A 69 -6.46 -17.68 10.39
C ASN A 69 -7.57 -18.00 9.37
N ASN A 70 -7.23 -18.11 8.08
CA ASN A 70 -8.13 -18.42 6.98
C ASN A 70 -7.58 -19.59 6.14
N ASN A 71 -7.25 -20.69 6.81
CA ASN A 71 -6.86 -21.97 6.19
C ASN A 71 -5.65 -21.87 5.24
N GLY A 72 -4.73 -20.94 5.49
CA GLY A 72 -3.55 -20.69 4.66
C GLY A 72 -3.81 -19.80 3.44
N VAL A 73 -5.04 -19.33 3.24
CA VAL A 73 -5.42 -18.48 2.10
C VAL A 73 -5.64 -17.05 2.57
N PHE A 74 -4.98 -16.08 1.94
CA PHE A 74 -5.19 -14.67 2.28
C PHE A 74 -6.61 -14.20 1.85
N PRO A 75 -7.43 -13.66 2.77
CA PRO A 75 -8.84 -13.37 2.49
C PRO A 75 -9.04 -12.01 1.79
N ILE A 76 -8.63 -11.89 0.52
CA ILE A 76 -8.65 -10.63 -0.25
C ILE A 76 -9.99 -9.89 -0.14
N THR A 77 -11.12 -10.56 -0.39
CA THR A 77 -12.45 -9.94 -0.37
C THR A 77 -12.78 -9.35 1.00
N ALA A 78 -12.56 -10.11 2.07
CA ALA A 78 -12.87 -9.65 3.42
C ALA A 78 -11.99 -8.47 3.86
N VAL A 79 -10.72 -8.46 3.43
CA VAL A 79 -9.80 -7.33 3.69
C VAL A 79 -10.22 -6.10 2.87
N TYR A 80 -10.62 -6.27 1.62
CA TYR A 80 -11.13 -5.17 0.78
C TYR A 80 -12.35 -4.52 1.42
N GLU A 81 -13.35 -5.33 1.79
CA GLU A 81 -14.59 -4.85 2.41
C GLU A 81 -14.35 -4.18 3.78
N ALA A 82 -13.32 -4.62 4.51
CA ALA A 82 -12.92 -3.98 5.76
C ALA A 82 -12.28 -2.60 5.54
N ILE A 83 -11.49 -2.43 4.48
CA ILE A 83 -10.79 -1.17 4.16
C ILE A 83 -11.76 -0.16 3.52
N ASP A 84 -12.68 -0.62 2.67
CA ASP A 84 -13.64 0.25 1.98
C ASP A 84 -14.92 0.55 2.78
N GLY A 85 -15.08 -0.05 3.97
CA GLY A 85 -16.18 0.20 4.88
C GLY A 85 -17.45 -0.64 4.65
N ARG A 86 -17.48 -1.55 3.66
CA ARG A 86 -18.64 -2.45 3.47
C ARG A 86 -18.76 -3.52 4.54
N ARG A 87 -17.66 -3.85 5.22
CA ARG A 87 -17.63 -4.78 6.36
C ARG A 87 -17.47 -3.99 7.65
N THR A 88 -18.50 -4.05 8.48
CA THR A 88 -18.44 -3.47 9.83
C THR A 88 -17.51 -4.31 10.71
N ILE A 89 -16.50 -3.67 11.29
CA ILE A 89 -15.59 -4.28 12.26
C ILE A 89 -15.85 -3.61 13.60
N SER A 90 -16.46 -4.34 14.53
CA SER A 90 -16.77 -3.89 15.90
C SER A 90 -15.52 -3.69 16.78
N ALA A 91 -14.41 -3.22 16.23
CA ALA A 91 -13.16 -3.03 16.97
C ALA A 91 -13.07 -1.66 17.69
N HIS A 92 -13.86 -0.67 17.28
CA HIS A 92 -13.52 0.74 17.56
C HIS A 92 -14.66 1.61 18.14
N GLY A 93 -15.79 1.02 18.56
CA GLY A 93 -16.92 1.77 19.14
C GLY A 93 -17.89 2.29 18.06
N THR A 94 -18.34 3.55 18.14
CA THR A 94 -19.26 4.15 17.14
C THR A 94 -18.57 4.55 15.85
N HIS A 95 -17.23 4.42 15.78
CA HIS A 95 -16.44 4.71 14.60
C HIS A 95 -15.87 3.39 14.12
N GLU A 96 -16.25 3.00 12.92
CA GLU A 96 -15.70 1.84 12.21
C GLU A 96 -14.25 2.15 11.79
N MET A 97 -13.52 1.17 11.23
CA MET A 97 -12.32 1.51 10.46
C MET A 97 -12.70 2.66 9.52
N PRO A 98 -11.98 3.80 9.50
CA PRO A 98 -12.39 4.92 8.67
C PRO A 98 -12.50 4.40 7.23
N ILE A 99 -13.50 4.85 6.48
CA ILE A 99 -13.63 4.53 5.05
C ILE A 99 -12.35 5.08 4.39
N TRP A 100 -11.33 4.24 4.24
CA TRP A 100 -10.03 4.69 3.73
C TRP A 100 -10.16 5.13 2.27
N GLY A 101 -11.21 4.67 1.57
CA GLY A 101 -11.59 5.20 0.28
C GLY A 101 -11.82 6.71 0.27
N GLU A 102 -12.27 7.32 1.36
CA GLU A 102 -12.38 8.78 1.45
C GLU A 102 -11.02 9.46 1.65
N ARG A 103 -10.09 8.84 2.40
CA ARG A 103 -8.70 9.36 2.54
C ARG A 103 -7.92 9.26 1.23
N TYR A 104 -8.22 8.26 0.42
CA TYR A 104 -7.62 8.05 -0.90
C TYR A 104 -8.23 8.93 -1.99
N ASN A 105 -9.29 9.68 -1.66
CA ASN A 105 -9.88 10.65 -2.56
C ASN A 105 -8.85 11.77 -2.86
N PRO A 106 -8.47 11.99 -4.13
CA PRO A 106 -7.52 13.04 -4.50
C PRO A 106 -8.05 14.46 -4.23
N VAL A 107 -9.37 14.62 -4.05
CA VAL A 107 -9.99 15.92 -3.72
C VAL A 107 -10.03 16.09 -2.20
N LYS A 108 -8.95 16.64 -1.64
CA LYS A 108 -8.77 16.91 -0.18
C LYS A 108 -9.85 17.80 0.47
N SER A 109 -10.73 18.41 -0.32
CA SER A 109 -11.71 19.42 0.13
C SER A 109 -13.17 18.97 0.03
N LEU A 110 -13.46 17.71 -0.31
CA LEU A 110 -14.84 17.22 -0.26
C LEU A 110 -15.24 16.97 1.20
N PRO A 111 -16.44 17.40 1.64
CA PRO A 111 -16.96 17.09 2.96
C PRO A 111 -17.02 15.58 3.19
N HIS A 112 -16.91 15.15 4.46
CA HIS A 112 -17.09 13.74 4.89
C HIS A 112 -18.45 13.13 4.49
N ILE A 113 -19.40 13.97 4.07
CA ILE A 113 -20.65 13.56 3.46
C ILE A 113 -20.84 14.45 2.23
N VAL A 114 -20.60 13.89 1.05
CA VAL A 114 -21.03 14.52 -0.20
C VAL A 114 -22.48 14.13 -0.43
N ASP A 115 -23.34 15.10 -0.64
CA ASP A 115 -24.73 14.83 -1.03
C ASP A 115 -24.72 13.93 -2.29
N PRO A 116 -25.43 12.78 -2.29
CA PRO A 116 -25.37 11.82 -3.40
C PRO A 116 -25.77 12.42 -4.75
N ALA A 117 -26.64 13.42 -4.77
CA ALA A 117 -27.02 14.11 -6.00
C ALA A 117 -25.88 15.01 -6.50
N TYR A 118 -25.14 15.66 -5.60
CA TYR A 118 -23.92 16.40 -5.96
C TYR A 118 -22.77 15.49 -6.38
N ASP A 119 -22.58 14.34 -5.73
CA ASP A 119 -21.56 13.34 -6.11
C ASP A 119 -21.82 12.78 -7.51
N ALA A 120 -23.09 12.52 -7.86
CA ALA A 120 -23.48 12.06 -9.18
C ALA A 120 -23.23 13.09 -10.31
N LEU A 121 -23.10 14.37 -9.96
CA LEU A 121 -22.83 15.45 -10.91
C LEU A 121 -21.33 15.77 -11.03
N ASP A 122 -20.47 15.19 -10.19
CA ASP A 122 -19.04 15.42 -10.22
C ASP A 122 -18.37 14.65 -11.38
N PRO A 123 -17.82 15.33 -12.40
CA PRO A 123 -17.16 14.68 -13.53
C PRO A 123 -15.87 13.94 -13.14
N SER A 124 -15.32 14.17 -11.94
CA SER A 124 -14.14 13.47 -11.43
C SER A 124 -14.46 12.20 -10.66
N ARG A 125 -15.74 11.88 -10.44
CA ARG A 125 -16.18 10.73 -9.64
C ARG A 125 -15.51 9.41 -10.04
N ASP A 126 -15.50 9.10 -11.33
CA ASP A 126 -14.92 7.84 -11.83
C ASP A 126 -13.41 7.78 -11.58
N LEU A 127 -12.71 8.91 -11.72
CA LEU A 127 -11.29 9.00 -11.44
C LEU A 127 -11.02 8.85 -9.93
N ARG A 128 -11.86 9.42 -9.07
CA ARG A 128 -11.76 9.23 -7.61
C ARG A 128 -11.90 7.75 -7.26
N GLU A 129 -12.94 7.08 -7.76
CA GLU A 129 -13.17 5.65 -7.52
C GLU A 129 -11.99 4.79 -7.97
N VAL A 130 -11.41 5.06 -9.15
CA VAL A 130 -10.23 4.34 -9.65
C VAL A 130 -9.02 4.55 -8.73
N VAL A 131 -8.74 5.77 -8.30
CA VAL A 131 -7.61 6.07 -7.41
C VAL A 131 -7.79 5.37 -6.06
N VAL A 132 -9.00 5.42 -5.51
CA VAL A 132 -9.37 4.74 -4.26
C VAL A 132 -9.11 3.25 -4.37
N ARG A 133 -9.69 2.61 -5.39
CA ARG A 133 -9.54 1.18 -5.61
C ARG A 133 -8.08 0.77 -5.80
N THR A 134 -7.31 1.52 -6.58
CA THR A 134 -5.88 1.23 -6.79
C THR A 134 -5.09 1.30 -5.49
N ARG A 135 -5.35 2.28 -4.61
CA ARG A 135 -4.68 2.39 -3.30
C ARG A 135 -5.06 1.26 -2.35
N ILE A 136 -6.35 0.90 -2.29
CA ILE A 136 -6.81 -0.25 -1.50
C ILE A 136 -6.11 -1.53 -1.96
N LEU A 137 -6.06 -1.77 -3.28
CA LEU A 137 -5.42 -2.95 -3.84
C LEU A 137 -3.90 -2.98 -3.57
N ALA A 138 -3.21 -1.84 -3.59
CA ALA A 138 -1.81 -1.77 -3.21
C ALA A 138 -1.58 -2.19 -1.75
N VAL A 139 -2.44 -1.74 -0.82
CA VAL A 139 -2.36 -2.16 0.60
C VAL A 139 -2.65 -3.65 0.74
N ILE A 140 -3.68 -4.17 0.05
CA ILE A 140 -4.03 -5.60 0.07
C ILE A 140 -2.86 -6.46 -0.42
N ASP A 141 -2.21 -6.05 -1.51
CA ASP A 141 -1.04 -6.73 -2.05
C ASP A 141 0.12 -6.72 -1.04
N TYR A 142 0.41 -5.58 -0.41
CA TYR A 142 1.39 -5.53 0.68
C TYR A 142 1.03 -6.44 1.85
N LEU A 143 -0.22 -6.43 2.31
CA LEU A 143 -0.71 -7.29 3.39
C LEU A 143 -0.54 -8.77 3.03
N ASN A 144 -0.85 -9.16 1.80
CA ASN A 144 -0.65 -10.52 1.31
C ASN A 144 0.82 -10.95 1.36
N ARG A 145 1.76 -10.05 1.02
CA ARG A 145 3.20 -10.33 1.04
C ARG A 145 3.78 -10.52 2.44
N ILE A 146 3.20 -9.89 3.46
CA ILE A 146 3.73 -9.92 4.85
C ILE A 146 3.11 -11.04 5.70
N GLN A 147 2.31 -11.92 5.12
CA GLN A 147 1.71 -13.04 5.86
C GLN A 147 2.78 -13.97 6.42
N GLN A 148 2.59 -14.40 7.66
CA GLN A 148 3.35 -15.47 8.28
C GLN A 148 3.10 -16.77 7.50
N LYS A 149 4.18 -17.46 7.11
CA LYS A 149 4.13 -18.76 6.43
C LYS A 149 4.07 -19.90 7.44
#